data_AF-A0A4U9RCD7-F1
#
_entry.id   AF-A0A4U9RCD7-F1
#
_cell.length_a   1.000
_cell.length_b   1.000
_cell.length_c   1.000
_cell.angle_alpha   90.00
_cell.angle_beta   90.00
_cell.angle_gamma   90.00
#
_symmetry.space_group_name_H-M   'P 1'
#
loop_
_entity.id
_entity.type
_entity.pdbx_description
1 polymer ?
#
loop_
_entity_poly.entity_id
_entity_poly.type
_entity_poly.pdbx_seq_one_letter_code
_entity_poly.pdbx_strand_id
1 'polypeptide(L)'
;MAKHFIKIENKDFETEIGWSTEAIYSAETKNLLVLWKDESSIIQVQEGDTICIDCWGGFPGVMVMKKPKDKYRKLLWENKITRRFITKWGNISEKWDSDFIDRDYGSHFNVSRTISLDTLKFRIHESGFVNSNGQEFTNHVSLDSIAYKEGNFEQFKKDIETMMGYLVPDTNIPG
;
A
#
# COMPACT_ATOMS: atom_id res chain seq x y z
N MET A 1 -5.70 0.47 11.61
CA MET A 1 -4.25 0.76 11.72
C MET A 1 -3.96 2.03 10.94
N ALA A 2 -3.27 3.00 11.53
CA ALA A 2 -3.18 4.34 10.96
C ALA A 2 -1.81 4.58 10.31
N LYS A 3 -1.76 4.45 8.98
CA LYS A 3 -0.66 4.95 8.16
C LYS A 3 -1.07 6.28 7.60
N HIS A 4 -0.20 7.28 7.71
CA HIS A 4 -0.45 8.61 7.19
C HIS A 4 0.53 8.92 6.08
N PHE A 5 -0.02 9.44 4.98
CA PHE A 5 0.76 9.81 3.80
C PHE A 5 0.73 11.32 3.66
N ILE A 6 1.91 11.94 3.72
CA ILE A 6 2.06 13.38 3.54
C ILE A 6 2.85 13.61 2.26
N LYS A 7 2.29 14.42 1.35
CA LYS A 7 3.01 14.85 0.15
C LYS A 7 3.79 16.11 0.50
N ILE A 8 5.08 16.12 0.20
CA ILE A 8 5.92 17.31 0.39
C ILE A 8 5.67 18.27 -0.76
N GLU A 9 5.19 19.46 -0.41
CA GLU A 9 5.00 20.58 -1.32
C GLU A 9 6.03 21.67 -1.00
N ASN A 10 6.23 22.63 -1.90
CA ASN A 10 7.16 23.74 -1.67
C ASN A 10 6.55 24.81 -0.73
N LYS A 11 6.11 24.38 0.45
CA LYS A 11 5.49 25.22 1.48
C LYS A 11 5.66 24.57 2.85
N ASP A 12 5.96 25.38 3.85
CA ASP A 12 6.00 24.95 5.24
C ASP A 12 4.64 24.42 5.69
N PHE A 13 4.66 23.39 6.54
CA PHE A 13 3.44 22.87 7.16
C PHE A 13 3.72 22.31 8.55
N GLU A 14 2.64 22.21 9.31
CA GLU A 14 2.57 21.54 10.59
C GLU A 14 1.27 20.75 10.61
N THR A 15 1.33 19.49 10.99
CA THR A 15 0.14 18.62 11.00
C THR A 15 0.22 17.56 12.08
N GLU A 16 -0.89 17.36 12.77
CA GLU A 16 -1.07 16.26 13.71
C GLU A 16 -1.34 14.95 12.98
N ILE A 17 -0.66 13.89 13.41
CA ILE A 17 -0.76 12.54 12.87
C ILE A 17 -1.25 11.62 13.99
N GLY A 18 -2.52 11.25 13.93
CA GLY A 18 -3.14 10.53 15.04
C GLY A 18 -3.23 11.40 16.29
N TRP A 19 -2.95 10.84 17.47
CA TRP A 19 -3.16 11.53 18.76
C TRP A 19 -1.90 12.01 19.47
N SER A 20 -0.72 11.58 19.02
CA SER A 20 0.53 11.81 19.76
C SER A 20 1.74 12.02 18.86
N THR A 21 1.52 12.10 17.55
CA THR A 21 2.58 12.38 16.57
C THR A 21 2.29 13.69 15.89
N GLU A 22 3.32 14.48 15.67
CA GLU A 22 3.26 15.72 14.93
C GLU A 22 4.34 15.70 13.84
N ALA A 23 4.05 16.31 12.70
CA ALA A 23 4.97 16.45 11.59
C ALA A 23 5.07 17.91 11.15
N ILE A 24 6.27 18.46 11.26
CA ILE A 24 6.59 19.86 10.94
C ILE A 24 7.59 19.87 9.80
N TYR A 25 7.27 20.53 8.70
CA TYR A 25 8.13 20.64 7.53
C TYR A 25 8.54 22.08 7.27
N SER A 26 9.84 22.27 6.98
CA SER A 26 10.42 23.53 6.54
C SER A 26 10.92 23.41 5.10
N ALA A 27 10.35 24.19 4.20
CA ALA A 27 10.72 24.26 2.79
C ALA A 27 12.11 24.88 2.58
N GLU A 28 12.51 25.81 3.45
CA GLU A 28 13.84 26.43 3.44
C GLU A 28 14.93 25.39 3.70
N THR A 29 14.79 24.63 4.78
CA THR A 29 15.79 23.63 5.20
C THR A 29 15.62 22.27 4.53
N LYS A 30 14.46 22.04 3.90
CA LYS A 30 14.04 20.76 3.32
C LYS A 30 14.04 19.61 4.32
N ASN A 31 13.68 19.93 5.56
CA ASN A 31 13.64 18.98 6.67
C ASN A 31 12.21 18.78 7.15
N LEU A 32 11.85 17.52 7.37
CA LEU A 32 10.67 17.12 8.10
C LEU A 32 11.09 16.70 9.50
N LEU A 33 10.60 17.41 10.51
CA LEU A 33 10.69 17.03 11.91
C LEU A 33 9.45 16.21 12.26
N VAL A 34 9.66 15.00 12.78
CA VAL A 34 8.59 14.16 13.33
C VAL A 34 8.79 14.11 14.84
N LEU A 35 7.76 14.55 15.56
CA LEU A 35 7.72 14.58 17.02
C LEU A 35 6.78 13.48 17.53
N TRP A 36 7.20 12.78 18.57
CA TRP A 36 6.35 11.86 19.31
C TRP A 36 6.73 11.90 20.79
N LYS A 37 5.86 12.49 21.62
CA LYS A 37 6.13 12.74 23.05
C LYS A 37 7.46 13.50 23.20
N ASP A 38 8.42 12.94 23.93
CA ASP A 38 9.75 13.53 24.18
C ASP A 38 10.80 13.12 23.14
N GLU A 39 10.41 12.36 22.11
CA GLU A 39 11.29 11.88 21.05
C GLU A 39 11.08 12.67 19.76
N SER A 40 12.16 12.85 19.00
CA SER A 40 12.11 13.54 17.71
C SER A 40 13.08 12.94 16.69
N SER A 41 12.73 13.08 15.41
CA SER A 41 13.59 12.69 14.29
C SER A 41 13.50 13.73 13.18
N ILE A 42 14.65 14.04 12.58
CA ILE A 42 14.75 14.92 11.42
C ILE A 42 15.00 14.06 10.18
N ILE A 43 14.13 14.19 9.20
CA ILE A 43 14.21 13.49 7.93
C ILE A 43 14.42 14.51 6.82
N GLN A 44 15.47 14.32 6.03
CA GLN A 44 15.71 15.14 4.85
C GLN A 44 14.77 14.68 3.72
N VAL A 45 14.04 15.63 3.15
CA VAL A 45 13.03 15.38 2.09
C VAL A 45 13.19 16.39 0.96
N GLN A 46 12.41 16.26 -0.11
CA GLN A 46 12.38 17.22 -1.22
C GLN A 46 10.94 17.34 -1.74
N GLU A 47 10.68 18.44 -2.45
CA GLU A 47 9.40 18.65 -3.12
C GLU A 47 9.04 17.44 -4.00
N GLY A 48 7.80 16.97 -3.86
CA GLY A 48 7.26 15.83 -4.61
C GLY A 48 7.54 14.47 -3.98
N ASP A 49 8.36 14.37 -2.93
CA ASP A 49 8.43 13.17 -2.12
C ASP A 49 7.08 12.95 -1.39
N THR A 50 6.76 11.69 -1.10
CA THR A 50 5.68 11.34 -0.19
C THR A 50 6.27 10.66 1.03
N ILE A 51 5.80 11.03 2.21
CA ILE A 51 6.26 10.50 3.48
C ILE A 51 5.17 9.58 4.01
N CYS A 52 5.53 8.33 4.28
CA CYS A 52 4.68 7.41 5.02
C CYS A 52 5.13 7.44 6.48
N ILE A 53 4.20 7.76 7.38
CA ILE A 53 4.39 7.72 8.82
C ILE A 53 3.52 6.59 9.36
N ASP A 54 4.18 5.56 9.92
CA ASP A 54 3.57 4.36 10.48
C ASP A 54 3.57 4.45 12.01
N CYS A 55 2.39 4.73 12.58
CA CYS A 55 2.23 5.02 14.00
C CYS A 55 1.99 3.73 14.82
N TRP A 56 2.92 2.79 14.78
CA TRP A 56 2.78 1.50 15.48
C TRP A 56 3.70 1.36 16.69
N GLY A 57 3.10 1.23 17.88
CA GLY A 57 3.75 0.65 19.07
C GLY A 57 4.98 1.37 19.63
N GLY A 58 5.19 2.66 19.33
CA GLY A 58 6.35 3.43 19.79
C GLY A 58 6.58 4.68 18.93
N PHE A 59 7.83 5.14 18.85
CA PHE A 59 8.22 6.22 17.95
C PHE A 59 7.83 5.85 16.49
N PRO A 60 7.16 6.75 15.75
CA PRO A 60 6.66 6.44 14.41
C PRO A 60 7.76 6.00 13.44
N GLY A 61 7.48 4.95 12.69
CA GLY A 61 8.31 4.55 11.56
C GLY A 61 8.12 5.55 10.41
N VAL A 62 9.17 6.30 10.06
CA VAL A 62 9.12 7.29 8.97
C VAL A 62 9.84 6.75 7.74
N MET A 63 9.15 6.75 6.60
CA MET A 63 9.71 6.31 5.32
C MET A 63 9.54 7.40 4.26
N VAL A 64 10.67 7.86 3.71
CA VAL A 64 10.67 8.76 2.54
C VAL A 64 10.46 7.95 1.27
N MET A 65 9.37 8.24 0.59
CA MET A 65 8.97 7.57 -0.65
C MET A 65 9.30 8.49 -1.81
N LYS A 66 10.48 8.29 -2.37
CA LYS A 66 10.94 9.05 -3.52
C LYS A 66 10.09 8.74 -4.73
N LYS A 67 9.61 9.78 -5.42
CA LYS A 67 8.89 9.63 -6.68
C LYS A 67 9.74 8.83 -7.68
N PRO A 68 9.26 7.69 -8.19
CA PRO A 68 10.03 6.91 -9.15
C PRO A 68 10.24 7.69 -10.45
N LYS A 69 11.44 7.57 -11.03
CA LYS A 69 11.74 8.11 -12.38
C LYS A 69 11.14 7.25 -13.50
N ASP A 70 11.06 5.95 -13.26
CA ASP A 70 10.47 4.99 -14.19
C ASP A 70 8.95 5.22 -14.30
N LYS A 71 8.44 5.31 -15.54
CA LYS A 71 7.03 5.63 -15.80
C LYS A 71 6.05 4.59 -15.23
N TYR A 72 6.42 3.31 -15.20
CA TYR A 72 5.58 2.23 -14.67
C TYR A 72 5.49 2.33 -13.15
N ARG A 73 6.65 2.41 -12.48
CA ARG A 73 6.72 2.60 -11.02
C ARG A 73 6.10 3.92 -10.58
N LYS A 74 6.24 4.98 -11.37
CA LYS A 74 5.60 6.27 -11.11
C LYS A 74 4.08 6.14 -11.09
N LEU A 75 3.49 5.45 -12.07
CA LEU A 75 2.05 5.26 -12.12
C LEU A 75 1.54 4.37 -10.96
N LEU A 76 2.29 3.33 -10.58
CA LEU A 76 2.00 2.54 -9.37
C LEU A 76 2.01 3.42 -8.12
N TRP A 77 3.03 4.27 -7.98
CA TRP A 77 3.15 5.23 -6.88
C TRP A 77 2.00 6.25 -6.86
N GLU A 78 1.58 6.76 -8.02
CA GLU A 78 0.43 7.68 -8.16
C GLU A 78 -0.90 7.01 -7.71
N ASN A 79 -0.99 5.67 -7.79
CA ASN A 79 -2.11 4.87 -7.29
C ASN A 79 -1.90 4.38 -5.84
N LYS A 80 -0.96 4.99 -5.09
CA LYS A 80 -0.63 4.62 -3.70
C LYS A 80 -0.14 3.17 -3.54
N ILE A 81 0.32 2.55 -4.62
CA ILE A 81 0.93 1.21 -4.60
C ILE A 81 2.41 1.39 -4.38
N THR A 82 2.81 1.27 -3.12
CA THR A 82 4.16 1.61 -2.68
C THR A 82 4.80 0.47 -1.90
N ARG A 83 4.22 -0.72 -2.02
CA ARG A 83 4.64 -1.90 -1.27
C ARG A 83 6.10 -2.25 -1.56
N ARG A 84 6.71 -2.88 -0.57
CA ARG A 84 8.11 -3.36 -0.58
C ARG A 84 8.43 -4.30 -1.74
N PHE A 85 7.43 -4.91 -2.37
CA PHE A 85 7.59 -5.95 -3.40
C PHE A 85 6.95 -5.56 -4.73
N ILE A 86 7.45 -4.48 -5.35
CA ILE A 86 7.27 -4.20 -6.77
C ILE A 86 8.46 -4.81 -7.52
N THR A 87 8.24 -5.85 -8.32
CA THR A 87 9.29 -6.51 -9.11
C THR A 87 9.02 -6.42 -10.62
N LYS A 88 10.02 -6.70 -11.44
CA LYS A 88 9.81 -6.93 -12.88
C LYS A 88 9.29 -8.34 -13.09
N TRP A 89 8.36 -8.53 -14.04
CA TRP A 89 7.69 -9.81 -14.27
C TRP A 89 8.67 -10.96 -14.49
N GLY A 90 9.73 -10.75 -15.27
CA GLY A 90 10.76 -11.78 -15.52
C GLY A 90 11.53 -12.25 -14.28
N ASN A 91 11.38 -11.59 -13.13
CA ASN A 91 12.07 -11.90 -11.88
C ASN A 91 11.13 -12.46 -10.81
N ILE A 92 9.93 -12.90 -11.18
CA ILE A 92 8.98 -13.54 -10.26
C ILE A 92 9.44 -14.96 -9.96
N SER A 93 9.36 -15.39 -8.70
CA SER A 93 9.62 -16.78 -8.30
C SER A 93 8.40 -17.67 -8.53
N GLU A 94 8.61 -18.97 -8.76
CA GLU A 94 7.54 -19.98 -8.93
C GLU A 94 6.52 -20.02 -7.78
N LYS A 95 6.89 -19.50 -6.59
CA LYS A 95 6.01 -19.39 -5.41
C LYS A 95 4.78 -18.48 -5.61
N TRP A 96 4.73 -17.74 -6.72
CA TRP A 96 3.55 -16.94 -7.08
C TRP A 96 2.46 -17.75 -7.77
N ASP A 97 2.74 -18.96 -8.23
CA ASP A 97 1.75 -19.77 -8.97
C ASP A 97 0.90 -20.69 -8.07
N SER A 98 1.15 -20.68 -6.75
CA SER A 98 0.35 -21.43 -5.79
C SER A 98 -0.59 -20.50 -5.03
N ASP A 99 -1.89 -20.63 -5.29
CA ASP A 99 -2.93 -20.08 -4.43
C ASP A 99 -2.87 -20.77 -3.05
N PHE A 100 -3.11 -20.00 -2.01
CA PHE A 100 -3.17 -20.48 -0.64
C PHE A 100 -4.55 -20.21 -0.08
N ILE A 101 -5.21 -21.26 0.41
CA ILE A 101 -6.51 -21.17 1.06
C ILE A 101 -6.35 -21.83 2.41
N ASP A 102 -6.44 -21.02 3.46
CA ASP A 102 -6.55 -21.50 4.83
C ASP A 102 -7.97 -21.24 5.32
N ARG A 103 -8.64 -22.32 5.66
CA ARG A 103 -10.00 -22.30 6.20
C ARG A 103 -9.90 -22.94 7.57
N ASP A 104 -9.97 -22.10 8.60
CA ASP A 104 -10.11 -22.61 9.94
C ASP A 104 -11.56 -23.10 10.09
N TYR A 105 -11.77 -24.26 10.72
CA TYR A 105 -13.10 -24.88 10.90
C TYR A 105 -14.02 -24.11 11.89
N GLY A 106 -13.86 -22.79 11.98
CA GLY A 106 -14.47 -21.90 12.97
C GLY A 106 -14.75 -20.50 12.43
N SER A 107 -15.40 -20.42 11.26
CA SER A 107 -16.02 -19.20 10.74
C SER A 107 -15.08 -18.17 10.13
N HIS A 108 -13.78 -18.42 9.93
CA HIS A 108 -12.85 -17.48 9.30
C HIS A 108 -12.13 -18.11 8.11
N PHE A 109 -11.84 -17.30 7.09
CA PHE A 109 -11.03 -17.73 5.96
C PHE A 109 -9.92 -16.72 5.67
N ASN A 110 -8.80 -17.23 5.20
CA ASN A 110 -7.70 -16.46 4.63
C ASN A 110 -7.35 -17.05 3.26
N VAL A 111 -7.51 -16.24 2.22
CA VAL A 111 -7.23 -16.63 0.84
C VAL A 111 -6.15 -15.72 0.30
N SER A 112 -5.13 -16.29 -0.31
CA SER A 112 -4.15 -15.55 -1.08
C SER A 112 -4.13 -16.09 -2.49
N ARG A 113 -4.42 -15.23 -3.47
CA ARG A 113 -4.52 -15.62 -4.87
C ARG A 113 -3.69 -14.75 -5.77
N THR A 114 -3.19 -15.34 -6.85
CA THR A 114 -2.42 -14.62 -7.86
C THR A 114 -3.26 -14.34 -9.10
N ILE A 115 -3.34 -13.07 -9.47
CA ILE A 115 -4.05 -12.61 -10.66
C ILE A 115 -3.00 -12.18 -11.69
N SER A 116 -3.16 -12.67 -12.92
CA SER A 116 -2.33 -12.30 -14.06
C SER A 116 -3.20 -11.58 -15.09
N LEU A 117 -2.84 -10.34 -15.38
CA LEU A 117 -3.36 -9.51 -16.46
C LEU A 117 -2.33 -9.46 -17.60
N ASP A 118 -2.59 -8.65 -18.63
CA ASP A 118 -1.66 -8.55 -19.75
C ASP A 118 -0.29 -8.09 -19.28
N THR A 119 -0.20 -6.96 -18.60
CA THR A 119 1.06 -6.32 -18.22
C THR A 119 1.39 -6.36 -16.73
N LEU A 120 0.45 -6.85 -15.92
CA LEU A 120 0.59 -7.00 -14.48
C LEU A 120 0.38 -8.44 -14.02
N LYS A 121 1.15 -8.85 -13.03
CA LYS A 121 0.88 -10.04 -12.23
C LYS A 121 0.95 -9.64 -10.77
N PHE A 122 -0.09 -9.91 -9.99
CA PHE A 122 -0.16 -9.46 -8.61
C PHE A 122 -0.81 -10.50 -7.71
N ARG A 123 -0.42 -10.48 -6.44
CA ARG A 123 -0.98 -11.34 -5.40
C ARG A 123 -1.85 -10.49 -4.51
N ILE A 124 -3.06 -10.95 -4.25
CA ILE A 124 -3.96 -10.36 -3.27
C ILE A 124 -4.16 -11.32 -2.10
N HIS A 125 -4.28 -10.75 -0.92
CA HIS A 125 -4.67 -11.42 0.30
C HIS A 125 -6.05 -10.93 0.71
N GLU A 126 -6.93 -11.89 0.98
CA GLU A 126 -8.30 -11.68 1.38
C GLU A 126 -8.52 -12.42 2.69
N SER A 127 -9.15 -11.74 3.64
CA SER A 127 -9.61 -12.35 4.87
C SER A 127 -11.07 -12.04 5.06
N GLY A 128 -11.75 -12.93 5.76
CA GLY A 128 -13.17 -12.80 5.99
C GLY A 128 -13.71 -13.85 6.94
N PHE A 129 -15.03 -13.93 6.98
CA PHE A 129 -15.74 -14.90 7.80
C PHE A 129 -16.82 -15.62 7.00
N VAL A 130 -17.17 -16.81 7.48
CA VAL A 130 -18.24 -17.64 6.94
C VAL A 130 -19.37 -17.67 7.96
N ASN A 131 -20.58 -17.29 7.56
CA ASN A 131 -21.74 -17.37 8.45
C ASN A 131 -22.25 -18.82 8.60
N SER A 132 -23.24 -19.02 9.46
CA SER A 132 -23.85 -20.34 9.70
C SER A 132 -24.53 -20.96 8.47
N ASN A 133 -24.82 -20.17 7.43
CA ASN A 133 -25.40 -20.61 6.17
C ASN A 133 -24.34 -20.96 5.12
N GLY A 134 -23.05 -20.91 5.48
CA GLY A 134 -21.95 -21.15 4.54
C GLY A 134 -21.64 -19.98 3.60
N GLN A 135 -22.23 -18.80 3.83
CA GLN A 135 -21.95 -17.61 3.02
C GLN A 135 -20.68 -16.92 3.50
N GLU A 136 -19.78 -16.64 2.56
CA GLU A 136 -18.49 -15.98 2.79
C GLU A 136 -18.64 -14.45 2.71
N PHE A 137 -18.08 -13.74 3.68
CA PHE A 137 -18.03 -12.28 3.73
C PHE A 137 -16.59 -11.81 3.82
N THR A 138 -16.14 -11.09 2.80
CA THR A 138 -14.79 -10.52 2.74
C THR A 138 -14.76 -9.18 3.47
N ASN A 139 -14.07 -9.11 4.60
CA ASN A 139 -13.96 -7.87 5.37
C ASN A 139 -12.67 -7.08 5.07
N HIS A 140 -11.68 -7.73 4.47
CA HIS A 140 -10.39 -7.11 4.17
C HIS A 140 -9.76 -7.71 2.93
N VAL A 141 -9.31 -6.83 2.04
CA VAL A 141 -8.55 -7.18 0.84
C VAL A 141 -7.30 -6.32 0.79
N SER A 142 -6.16 -6.93 0.48
CA SER A 142 -4.89 -6.22 0.42
C SER A 142 -3.95 -6.80 -0.65
N LEU A 143 -3.19 -5.92 -1.30
CA LEU A 143 -2.27 -6.28 -2.39
C LEU A 143 -0.92 -6.79 -1.89
N ASP A 144 -0.68 -8.09 -1.70
CA ASP A 144 0.61 -8.63 -1.21
C ASP A 144 1.84 -8.17 -1.98
N SER A 145 1.80 -8.36 -3.29
CA SER A 145 2.95 -8.14 -4.15
C SER A 145 2.50 -7.88 -5.58
N ILE A 146 3.32 -7.13 -6.32
CA ILE A 146 3.04 -6.81 -7.72
C ILE A 146 4.29 -6.98 -8.57
N ALA A 147 4.08 -7.47 -9.77
CA ALA A 147 5.07 -7.57 -10.80
C ALA A 147 4.53 -6.98 -12.09
N TYR A 148 5.39 -6.27 -12.82
CA TYR A 148 5.00 -5.65 -14.09
C TYR A 148 5.94 -6.02 -15.22
N LYS A 149 5.39 -6.08 -16.43
CA LYS A 149 6.17 -6.15 -17.67
C LYS A 149 6.16 -4.79 -18.36
N GLU A 150 7.31 -4.38 -18.86
CA GLU A 150 7.41 -3.19 -19.70
C GLU A 150 6.83 -3.50 -21.10
N GLY A 151 6.29 -2.49 -21.77
CA GLY A 151 5.56 -2.67 -23.02
C GLY A 151 4.55 -1.55 -23.27
N ASN A 152 3.35 -1.91 -23.74
CA ASN A 152 2.29 -0.93 -23.99
C ASN A 152 1.85 -0.25 -22.68
N PHE A 153 2.14 1.05 -22.55
CA PHE A 153 1.86 1.82 -21.34
C PHE A 153 0.37 2.12 -21.15
N GLU A 154 -0.41 2.23 -22.23
CA GLU A 154 -1.86 2.40 -22.12
C GLU A 154 -2.54 1.11 -21.64
N GLN A 155 -2.05 -0.06 -22.06
CA GLN A 155 -2.50 -1.32 -21.50
C GLN A 155 -2.14 -1.43 -20.00
N PHE A 156 -0.94 -0.98 -19.63
CA PHE A 156 -0.52 -0.95 -18.23
C PHE A 156 -1.40 -0.07 -17.33
N LYS A 157 -1.87 1.08 -17.83
CA LYS A 157 -2.86 1.91 -17.11
C LYS A 157 -4.17 1.15 -16.87
N LYS A 158 -4.71 0.53 -17.93
CA LYS A 158 -5.95 -0.26 -17.84
C LYS A 158 -5.82 -1.44 -16.88
N ASP A 159 -4.67 -2.10 -16.87
CA ASP A 159 -4.41 -3.21 -15.96
C ASP A 159 -4.31 -2.73 -14.51
N ILE A 160 -3.73 -1.54 -14.25
CA ILE A 160 -3.76 -0.93 -12.90
C ILE A 160 -5.21 -0.63 -12.48
N GLU A 161 -6.00 0.01 -13.33
CA GLU A 161 -7.42 0.30 -13.02
C GLU A 161 -8.18 -0.99 -12.68
N THR A 162 -7.98 -2.04 -13.48
CA THR A 162 -8.54 -3.36 -13.24
C THR A 162 -8.09 -3.95 -11.91
N MET A 163 -6.78 -3.92 -11.62
CA MET A 163 -6.22 -4.38 -10.35
C MET A 163 -6.79 -3.61 -9.15
N MET A 164 -6.96 -2.30 -9.24
CA MET A 164 -7.54 -1.49 -8.17
C MET A 164 -8.98 -1.92 -7.86
N GLY A 165 -9.73 -2.39 -8.86
CA GLY A 165 -11.06 -2.99 -8.66
C GLY A 165 -11.03 -4.23 -7.77
N TYR A 166 -9.99 -5.07 -7.86
CA TYR A 166 -9.81 -6.23 -7.00
C TYR A 166 -9.47 -5.88 -5.54
N LEU A 167 -9.04 -4.64 -5.25
CA LEU A 167 -8.65 -4.23 -3.90
C LEU A 167 -9.80 -3.61 -3.10
N VAL A 168 -11.01 -3.62 -3.65
CA VAL A 168 -12.23 -3.19 -2.97
C VAL A 168 -12.86 -4.42 -2.30
N PRO A 169 -13.03 -4.45 -0.96
CA PRO A 169 -13.78 -5.52 -0.31
C PRO A 169 -15.21 -5.56 -0.83
N ASP A 170 -15.79 -6.74 -1.00
CA ASP A 170 -17.24 -6.88 -1.25
C ASP A 170 -18.01 -6.39 -0.02
N THR A 171 -18.42 -5.12 -0.02
CA THR A 171 -19.08 -4.47 1.12
C THR A 171 -20.55 -4.87 1.30
N ASN A 172 -21.02 -5.94 0.66
CA ASN A 172 -22.37 -6.45 0.89
C ASN A 172 -22.41 -7.29 2.18
N ILE A 173 -22.34 -6.60 3.31
CA ILE A 173 -22.68 -7.16 4.62
C ILE A 173 -24.19 -6.92 4.83
N PRO A 174 -25.05 -7.95 4.78
CA PRO A 174 -26.42 -7.80 5.27
C PRO A 174 -26.35 -7.51 6.77
N GLY A 175 -26.98 -6.40 7.18
CA GLY A 175 -27.16 -6.01 8.58
C GLY A 175 -28.21 -6.82 9.31
#